data_AF-A0A8R7PK38-F1
#
_entry.id   AF-A0A8R7PK38-F1
#
_cell.length_a   1.000
_cell.length_b   1.000
_cell.length_c   1.000
_cell.angle_alpha   90.00
_cell.angle_beta   90.00
_cell.angle_gamma   90.00
#
_symmetry.space_group_name_H-M   'P 1'
#
loop_
_entity.id
_entity.type
_entity.pdbx_description
1 polymer ?
#
loop_
_entity_poly.entity_id
_entity_poly.type
_entity_poly.pdbx_seq_one_letter_code
_entity_poly.pdbx_strand_id
1 'polypeptide(L)'
;MKEDISIAKAIAIVLERNPHLRQEGIAHDVLQWYLCRMEGWFATDADAISLQCWDQEVLLPGGHGLMVRGYRPVINTLAKGLDIRLGHRVVEIVRHWNRVEVTVSNGKTFVADAAVITVPLGVLKSNTIKFEPRLPEWKEEAIRELSVGVENKIVLHFSEVFWPNVEFLGVVSSTTYGCSYFLNLHKATGHAVLVYMPAGRLACDIEKMSDEAAAQFAFSQLKKILPNAAEPLNYLVSHWGSDENTLGSYTFDGVGKPRDLYEKLRIPVDNLFFAGEATSVQYTGTVHGAFSTGEMAAEECRMRVLEKFRELDMLEMCHPMAEQTATVSVPLLISRL
;
A
#
# COMPACT_ATOMS: atom_id res chain seq x y z
N MET A 1 22.86 12.76 -18.08
CA MET A 1 22.44 11.88 -16.97
C MET A 1 22.41 10.46 -17.50
N LYS A 2 22.93 9.47 -16.78
CA LYS A 2 22.77 8.07 -17.18
C LYS A 2 21.27 7.75 -17.13
N GLU A 3 20.76 7.13 -18.19
CA GLU A 3 19.40 6.61 -18.26
C GLU A 3 19.13 5.70 -17.05
N ASP A 4 18.00 5.90 -16.37
CA ASP A 4 17.58 5.00 -15.30
C ASP A 4 17.24 3.62 -15.88
N ILE A 5 17.57 2.57 -15.16
CA ILE A 5 17.36 1.18 -15.59
C ILE A 5 16.70 0.40 -14.47
N SER A 6 16.07 -0.73 -14.82
CA SER A 6 15.48 -1.60 -13.82
C SER A 6 16.53 -2.37 -13.01
N ILE A 7 16.16 -2.79 -11.81
CA ILE A 7 16.99 -3.70 -11.00
C ILE A 7 17.31 -4.99 -11.77
N ALA A 8 16.33 -5.58 -12.46
CA ALA A 8 16.55 -6.78 -13.28
C ALA A 8 17.63 -6.54 -14.36
N LYS A 9 17.57 -5.40 -15.06
CA LYS A 9 18.57 -5.04 -16.07
C LYS A 9 19.94 -4.79 -15.45
N ALA A 10 20.00 -4.17 -14.27
CA ALA A 10 21.24 -3.95 -13.55
C ALA A 10 21.93 -5.26 -13.17
N ILE A 11 21.17 -6.22 -12.62
CA ILE A 11 21.66 -7.55 -12.26
C ILE A 11 22.17 -8.30 -13.49
N ALA A 12 21.42 -8.28 -14.60
CA ALA A 12 21.82 -8.91 -15.84
C ALA A 12 23.19 -8.38 -16.33
N ILE A 13 23.37 -7.05 -16.34
CA ILE A 13 24.64 -6.40 -16.72
C ILE A 13 25.80 -6.87 -15.81
N VAL A 14 25.58 -6.97 -14.50
CA VAL A 14 26.61 -7.44 -13.55
C VAL A 14 27.01 -8.88 -13.84
N LEU A 15 26.03 -9.77 -14.07
CA LEU A 15 26.25 -11.20 -14.35
C LEU A 15 26.83 -11.46 -15.75
N GLU A 16 26.57 -10.59 -16.72
CA GLU A 16 27.21 -10.62 -18.04
C GLU A 16 28.68 -10.19 -17.96
N ARG A 17 28.98 -9.14 -17.19
CA ARG A 17 30.36 -8.66 -16.99
C ARG A 17 31.19 -9.56 -16.10
N ASN A 18 30.54 -10.30 -15.20
CA ASN A 18 31.20 -11.19 -14.24
C ASN A 18 30.59 -12.60 -14.31
N PRO A 19 30.85 -13.39 -15.36
CA PRO A 19 30.23 -14.70 -15.54
C PRO A 19 30.50 -15.67 -14.38
N HIS A 20 31.62 -15.51 -13.66
CA HIS A 20 31.96 -16.30 -12.47
C HIS A 20 31.03 -16.08 -11.27
N LEU A 21 30.22 -15.02 -11.26
CA LEU A 21 29.20 -14.78 -10.24
C LEU A 21 27.88 -15.50 -10.53
N ARG A 22 27.71 -16.06 -11.74
CA ARG A 22 26.50 -16.80 -12.09
C ARG A 22 26.41 -18.04 -11.21
N GLN A 23 25.24 -18.21 -10.61
CA GLN A 23 24.92 -19.38 -9.81
C GLN A 23 24.28 -20.45 -10.71
N GLU A 24 24.36 -21.71 -10.29
CA GLU A 24 23.73 -22.84 -10.98
C GLU A 24 23.00 -23.73 -9.97
N GLY A 25 22.03 -24.51 -10.46
CA GLY A 25 21.22 -25.40 -9.63
C GLY A 25 20.56 -24.66 -8.45
N ILE A 26 20.64 -25.25 -7.26
CA ILE A 26 19.99 -24.70 -6.07
C ILE A 26 20.47 -23.29 -5.69
N ALA A 27 21.74 -22.96 -5.96
CA ALA A 27 22.25 -21.62 -5.65
C ALA A 27 21.60 -20.55 -6.55
N HIS A 28 21.29 -20.90 -7.81
CA HIS A 28 20.51 -20.05 -8.71
C HIS A 28 19.07 -19.91 -8.23
N ASP A 29 18.41 -21.01 -7.87
CA ASP A 29 17.02 -20.97 -7.40
C ASP A 29 16.87 -20.13 -6.12
N VAL A 30 17.85 -20.20 -5.22
CA VAL A 30 17.91 -19.35 -4.02
C VAL A 30 18.14 -17.88 -4.39
N LEU A 31 19.00 -17.58 -5.37
CA LEU A 31 19.16 -16.21 -5.88
C LEU A 31 17.84 -15.67 -6.44
N GLN A 32 17.10 -16.47 -7.23
CA GLN A 32 15.78 -16.07 -7.73
C GLN A 32 14.78 -15.83 -6.60
N TRP A 33 14.85 -16.62 -5.53
CA TRP A 33 14.03 -16.40 -4.34
C TRP A 33 14.34 -15.09 -3.62
N TYR A 34 15.62 -14.69 -3.53
CA TYR A 34 15.97 -13.36 -3.01
C TYR A 34 15.43 -12.22 -3.87
N LEU A 35 15.46 -12.37 -5.20
CA LEU A 35 14.86 -11.39 -6.10
C LEU A 35 13.34 -11.33 -5.94
N CYS A 36 12.68 -12.49 -5.82
CA CYS A 36 11.25 -12.57 -5.51
C CYS A 36 10.91 -11.89 -4.16
N ARG A 37 11.75 -12.02 -3.13
CA ARG A 37 11.57 -11.32 -1.85
C ARG A 37 11.63 -9.80 -2.01
N MET A 38 12.52 -9.30 -2.86
CA MET A 38 12.58 -7.88 -3.22
C MET A 38 11.34 -7.46 -4.02
N GLU A 39 10.88 -8.27 -4.97
CA GLU A 39 9.63 -8.01 -5.71
C GLU A 39 8.42 -7.93 -4.77
N GLY A 40 8.36 -8.80 -3.76
CA GLY A 40 7.36 -8.72 -2.68
C GLY A 40 7.44 -7.41 -1.89
N TRP A 41 8.65 -6.93 -1.57
CA TRP A 41 8.82 -5.65 -0.86
C TRP A 41 8.18 -4.48 -1.61
N PHE A 42 8.38 -4.40 -2.93
CA PHE A 42 7.86 -3.31 -3.77
C PHE A 42 6.51 -3.64 -4.44
N ALA A 43 5.93 -4.80 -4.16
CA ALA A 43 4.72 -5.30 -4.80
C ALA A 43 4.78 -5.31 -6.35
N THR A 44 5.97 -5.46 -6.94
CA THR A 44 6.16 -5.39 -8.39
C THR A 44 7.36 -6.22 -8.83
N ASP A 45 7.41 -6.60 -10.10
CA ASP A 45 8.53 -7.34 -10.67
C ASP A 45 9.80 -6.50 -10.76
N ALA A 46 10.98 -7.14 -10.68
CA ALA A 46 12.27 -6.45 -10.65
C ALA A 46 12.60 -5.68 -11.94
N ASP A 47 11.85 -5.91 -13.01
CA ASP A 47 11.95 -5.18 -14.28
C ASP A 47 11.25 -3.79 -14.24
N ALA A 48 10.43 -3.53 -13.23
CA ALA A 48 9.74 -2.25 -13.03
C ALA A 48 10.37 -1.36 -11.94
N ILE A 49 11.22 -1.91 -11.07
CA ILE A 49 11.83 -1.19 -9.94
C ILE A 49 13.00 -0.33 -10.44
N SER A 50 12.98 0.97 -10.14
CA SER A 50 14.07 1.92 -10.47
C SER A 50 15.37 1.60 -9.74
N LEU A 51 16.47 1.40 -10.47
CA LEU A 51 17.80 1.26 -9.86
C LEU A 51 18.24 2.54 -9.12
N GLN A 52 17.79 3.71 -9.57
CA GLN A 52 18.22 4.98 -8.96
C GLN A 52 17.51 5.31 -7.65
N CYS A 53 16.32 4.74 -7.41
CA CYS A 53 15.45 5.17 -6.32
C CYS A 53 15.07 4.06 -5.33
N TRP A 54 15.26 2.78 -5.66
CA TRP A 54 14.78 1.67 -4.83
C TRP A 54 15.27 1.67 -3.37
N ASP A 55 16.44 2.25 -3.07
CA ASP A 55 17.08 2.22 -1.76
C ASP A 55 16.94 3.53 -0.96
N GLN A 56 16.00 4.40 -1.33
CA GLN A 56 15.81 5.71 -0.69
C GLN A 56 14.91 5.68 0.56
N GLU A 57 14.39 4.50 0.94
CA GLU A 57 13.49 4.35 2.10
C GLU A 57 14.20 4.66 3.44
N VAL A 58 13.52 5.41 4.30
CA VAL A 58 14.00 5.69 5.66
C VAL A 58 13.50 4.60 6.62
N LEU A 59 14.42 3.72 7.05
CA LEU A 59 14.09 2.66 7.99
C LEU A 59 14.02 3.19 9.44
N LEU A 60 12.89 2.94 10.10
CA LEU A 60 12.72 3.25 11.52
C LEU A 60 13.52 2.28 12.41
N PRO A 61 14.10 2.75 13.52
CA PRO A 61 14.82 1.89 14.45
C PRO A 61 13.87 0.94 15.18
N GLY A 62 14.39 -0.20 15.63
CA GLY A 62 13.64 -1.17 16.47
C GLY A 62 13.22 -2.46 15.76
N GLY A 63 13.40 -2.55 14.44
CA GLY A 63 13.14 -3.74 13.63
C GLY A 63 11.66 -3.95 13.31
N HIS A 64 11.36 -5.00 12.54
CA HIS A 64 9.99 -5.36 12.15
C HIS A 64 9.27 -6.14 13.26
N GLY A 65 7.96 -5.92 13.37
CA GLY A 65 7.11 -6.67 14.28
C GLY A 65 5.73 -6.90 13.68
N LEU A 66 5.12 -8.04 14.01
CA LEU A 66 3.76 -8.38 13.63
C LEU A 66 2.76 -7.95 14.70
N MET A 67 1.66 -7.34 14.25
CA MET A 67 0.52 -7.01 15.09
C MET A 67 -0.27 -8.28 15.42
N VAL A 68 -0.12 -8.78 16.65
CA VAL A 68 -0.71 -10.06 17.10
C VAL A 68 -2.23 -10.08 16.94
N ARG A 69 -2.89 -8.93 17.16
CA ARG A 69 -4.35 -8.77 17.05
C ARG A 69 -4.79 -8.20 15.69
N GLY A 70 -3.90 -8.20 14.70
CA GLY A 70 -4.09 -7.52 13.42
C GLY A 70 -4.10 -6.00 13.56
N TYR A 71 -4.27 -5.30 12.43
CA TYR A 71 -4.26 -3.83 12.38
C TYR A 71 -5.61 -3.18 12.73
N ARG A 72 -6.70 -3.95 12.70
CA ARG A 72 -8.07 -3.45 12.94
C ARG A 72 -8.26 -2.69 14.26
N PRO A 73 -7.65 -3.08 15.40
CA PRO A 73 -7.74 -2.31 16.64
C PRO A 73 -7.21 -0.87 16.53
N VAL A 74 -6.20 -0.62 15.70
CA VAL A 74 -5.67 0.73 15.44
C VAL A 74 -6.75 1.57 14.76
N ILE A 75 -7.29 1.05 13.66
CA ILE A 75 -8.34 1.73 12.88
C ILE A 75 -9.58 1.99 13.74
N ASN A 76 -10.06 0.97 14.47
CA ASN A 76 -11.21 1.12 15.36
C ASN A 76 -10.99 2.15 16.47
N THR A 77 -9.75 2.35 16.93
CA THR A 77 -9.45 3.33 17.97
C THR A 77 -9.45 4.74 17.42
N LEU A 78 -8.82 4.95 16.25
CA LEU A 78 -8.81 6.24 15.55
C LEU A 78 -10.21 6.65 15.07
N ALA A 79 -11.08 5.68 14.77
CA ALA A 79 -12.46 5.92 14.33
C ALA A 79 -13.43 6.38 15.43
N LYS A 80 -13.05 6.28 16.71
CA LYS A 80 -13.97 6.57 17.83
C LYS A 80 -14.38 8.05 17.83
N GLY A 81 -15.68 8.29 17.87
CA GLY A 81 -16.25 9.64 17.95
C GLY A 81 -16.29 10.39 16.61
N LEU A 82 -15.84 9.78 15.51
CA LEU A 82 -15.91 10.38 14.17
C LEU A 82 -17.25 10.07 13.49
N ASP A 83 -17.74 10.99 12.68
CA ASP A 83 -18.88 10.77 11.80
C ASP A 83 -18.44 10.04 10.51
N ILE A 84 -18.48 8.70 10.53
CA ILE A 84 -18.04 7.86 9.40
C ILE A 84 -19.26 7.34 8.64
N ARG A 85 -19.36 7.69 7.35
CA ARG A 85 -20.44 7.29 6.46
C ARG A 85 -20.01 6.17 5.52
N LEU A 86 -20.26 4.92 5.90
CA LEU A 86 -20.02 3.75 5.04
C LEU A 86 -21.08 3.66 3.92
N GLY A 87 -20.78 2.94 2.83
CA GLY A 87 -21.70 2.80 1.70
C GLY A 87 -21.93 4.08 0.88
N HIS A 88 -21.04 5.06 1.00
CA HIS A 88 -21.11 6.37 0.35
C HIS A 88 -19.95 6.53 -0.65
N ARG A 89 -19.95 5.73 -1.73
CA ARG A 89 -18.93 5.83 -2.78
C ARG A 89 -19.02 7.18 -3.50
N VAL A 90 -17.97 7.99 -3.39
CA VAL A 90 -17.84 9.28 -4.08
C VAL A 90 -17.71 9.06 -5.58
N VAL A 91 -18.38 9.88 -6.38
CA VAL A 91 -18.35 9.82 -7.86
C VAL A 91 -18.03 11.16 -8.50
N GLU A 92 -18.29 12.28 -7.82
CA GLU A 92 -17.95 13.62 -8.31
C GLU A 92 -17.58 14.54 -7.15
N ILE A 93 -16.57 15.38 -7.39
CA ILE A 93 -16.09 16.42 -6.48
C ILE A 93 -16.07 17.73 -7.28
N VAL A 94 -16.96 18.65 -6.91
CA VAL A 94 -17.02 20.00 -7.49
C VAL A 94 -16.42 20.99 -6.51
N ARG A 95 -15.38 21.71 -6.92
CA ARG A 95 -14.77 22.76 -6.11
C ARG A 95 -15.17 24.15 -6.63
N HIS A 96 -15.49 25.01 -5.69
CA HIS A 96 -15.73 26.43 -5.90
C HIS A 96 -14.74 27.22 -5.02
N TRP A 97 -14.66 28.52 -5.26
CA TRP A 97 -13.75 29.40 -4.52
C TRP A 97 -13.97 29.38 -2.99
N ASN A 98 -15.19 29.06 -2.51
CA ASN A 98 -15.53 29.05 -1.09
C ASN A 98 -16.07 27.73 -0.54
N ARG A 99 -16.23 26.69 -1.35
CA ARG A 99 -16.80 25.40 -0.90
C ARG A 99 -16.41 24.24 -1.81
N VAL A 100 -16.62 23.05 -1.32
CA VAL A 100 -16.53 21.78 -2.05
C VAL A 100 -17.88 21.08 -1.95
N GLU A 101 -18.35 20.55 -3.06
CA GLU A 101 -19.53 19.69 -3.16
C GLU A 101 -19.08 18.28 -3.55
N VAL A 102 -19.43 17.29 -2.72
CA VAL A 102 -19.04 15.89 -2.90
C VAL A 102 -20.29 15.06 -3.15
N THR A 103 -20.45 14.57 -4.37
CA THR A 103 -21.59 13.75 -4.78
C THR A 103 -21.21 12.28 -4.70
N VAL A 104 -22.07 11.50 -4.06
CA VAL A 104 -21.93 10.05 -3.91
C VAL A 104 -22.87 9.31 -4.87
N SER A 105 -22.60 8.03 -5.11
CA SER A 105 -23.27 7.19 -6.10
C SER A 105 -24.79 7.07 -6.00
N ASN A 106 -25.38 7.35 -4.84
CA ASN A 106 -26.84 7.39 -4.65
C ASN A 106 -27.46 8.76 -4.98
N GLY A 107 -26.68 9.70 -5.51
CA GLY A 107 -27.10 11.06 -5.88
C GLY A 107 -27.10 12.08 -4.74
N LYS A 108 -26.79 11.67 -3.50
CA LYS A 108 -26.65 12.60 -2.38
C LYS A 108 -25.37 13.44 -2.54
N THR A 109 -25.48 14.72 -2.22
CA THR A 109 -24.34 15.65 -2.21
C THR A 109 -24.09 16.16 -0.80
N PHE A 110 -22.81 16.19 -0.40
CA PHE A 110 -22.33 16.81 0.83
C PHE A 110 -21.62 18.12 0.49
N VAL A 111 -21.80 19.13 1.31
CA VAL A 111 -21.18 20.45 1.12
C VAL A 111 -20.28 20.75 2.31
N ALA A 112 -19.06 21.20 2.04
CA ALA A 112 -18.07 21.59 3.04
C ALA A 112 -17.23 22.78 2.56
N ASP A 113 -16.50 23.44 3.47
CA ASP A 113 -15.56 24.51 3.08
C ASP A 113 -14.33 23.98 2.32
N ALA A 114 -13.87 22.79 2.68
CA ALA A 114 -12.71 22.11 2.14
C ALA A 114 -12.89 20.57 2.19
N ALA A 115 -12.07 19.84 1.44
CA ALA A 115 -12.06 18.38 1.46
C ALA A 115 -10.62 17.83 1.53
N VAL A 116 -10.43 16.79 2.34
CA VAL A 116 -9.19 16.00 2.36
C VAL A 116 -9.41 14.72 1.56
N ILE A 117 -8.66 14.55 0.48
CA ILE A 117 -8.73 13.44 -0.46
C ILE A 117 -7.71 12.38 -0.03
N THR A 118 -8.22 11.27 0.50
CA THR A 118 -7.42 10.10 0.88
C THR A 118 -7.70 8.89 0.00
N VAL A 119 -8.14 9.14 -1.23
CA VAL A 119 -8.50 8.10 -2.20
C VAL A 119 -7.24 7.38 -2.65
N PRO A 120 -7.19 6.02 -2.65
CA PRO A 120 -6.03 5.28 -3.11
C PRO A 120 -5.62 5.67 -4.54
N LEU A 121 -4.32 5.67 -4.80
CA LEU A 121 -3.80 6.11 -6.10
C LEU A 121 -4.38 5.29 -7.26
N GLY A 122 -4.56 3.98 -7.09
CA GLY A 122 -5.20 3.13 -8.10
C GLY A 122 -6.60 3.61 -8.52
N VAL A 123 -7.39 4.10 -7.56
CA VAL A 123 -8.73 4.67 -7.81
C VAL A 123 -8.63 6.06 -8.45
N LEU A 124 -7.66 6.89 -8.07
CA LEU A 124 -7.43 8.16 -8.78
C LEU A 124 -7.04 7.91 -10.25
N LYS A 125 -6.24 6.88 -10.51
CA LYS A 125 -5.81 6.48 -11.87
C LYS A 125 -6.94 5.95 -12.75
N SER A 126 -7.98 5.36 -12.17
CA SER A 126 -9.11 4.81 -12.93
C SER A 126 -10.07 5.89 -13.45
N ASN A 127 -9.92 7.14 -13.00
CA ASN A 127 -10.78 8.27 -13.35
C ASN A 127 -12.27 8.03 -13.04
N THR A 128 -12.59 7.18 -12.06
CA THR A 128 -13.98 6.92 -11.64
C THR A 128 -14.59 8.05 -10.82
N ILE A 129 -13.76 8.95 -10.29
CA ILE A 129 -14.19 10.16 -9.58
C ILE A 129 -13.94 11.36 -10.51
N LYS A 130 -15.01 12.07 -10.85
CA LYS A 130 -14.92 13.30 -11.64
C LYS A 130 -14.54 14.49 -10.75
N PHE A 131 -13.53 15.25 -11.15
CA PHE A 131 -13.18 16.54 -10.52
C PHE A 131 -13.63 17.70 -11.41
N GLU A 132 -14.36 18.66 -10.85
CA GLU A 132 -14.85 19.84 -11.57
C GLU A 132 -14.51 21.14 -10.82
N PRO A 133 -13.76 22.08 -11.41
CA PRO A 133 -13.01 21.92 -12.65
C PRO A 133 -11.95 20.82 -12.52
N ARG A 134 -11.46 20.33 -13.67
CA ARG A 134 -10.37 19.34 -13.72
C ARG A 134 -9.18 19.76 -12.85
N LEU A 135 -8.46 18.77 -12.35
CA LEU A 135 -7.24 19.00 -11.60
C LEU A 135 -6.18 19.63 -12.55
N PRO A 136 -5.27 20.48 -12.03
CA PRO A 136 -4.17 21.00 -12.83
C PRO A 136 -3.33 19.89 -13.46
N GLU A 137 -2.73 20.14 -14.64
CA GLU A 137 -1.96 19.11 -15.37
C GLU A 137 -0.84 18.48 -14.52
N TRP A 138 -0.15 19.26 -13.69
CA TRP A 138 0.90 18.73 -12.81
C TRP A 138 0.37 17.71 -11.78
N LYS A 139 -0.90 17.81 -11.39
CA LYS A 139 -1.56 16.87 -10.49
C LYS A 139 -2.03 15.63 -11.25
N GLU A 140 -2.63 15.81 -12.43
CA GLU A 140 -3.03 14.69 -13.29
C GLU A 140 -1.81 13.89 -13.77
N GLU A 141 -0.68 14.55 -14.06
CA GLU A 141 0.62 13.92 -14.33
C GLU A 141 1.07 13.07 -13.13
N ALA A 142 1.06 13.62 -11.91
CA ALA A 142 1.45 12.86 -10.73
C ALA A 142 0.59 11.60 -10.53
N ILE A 143 -0.72 11.72 -10.68
CA ILE A 143 -1.65 10.58 -10.62
C ILE A 143 -1.33 9.55 -11.70
N ARG A 144 -1.05 10.00 -12.93
CA ARG A 144 -0.79 9.12 -14.06
C ARG A 144 0.57 8.43 -13.98
N GLU A 145 1.61 9.11 -13.52
CA GLU A 145 2.99 8.63 -13.60
C GLU A 145 3.45 7.85 -12.37
N LEU A 146 2.90 8.12 -11.18
CA LEU A 146 3.20 7.30 -9.99
C LEU A 146 2.79 5.84 -10.23
N SER A 147 3.67 4.93 -9.85
CA SER A 147 3.46 3.49 -10.02
C SER A 147 2.78 2.89 -8.80
N VAL A 148 1.91 1.90 -9.04
CA VAL A 148 1.20 1.13 -8.01
C VAL A 148 1.47 -0.35 -8.26
N GLY A 149 1.96 -1.04 -7.25
CA GLY A 149 2.21 -2.48 -7.27
C GLY A 149 0.98 -3.29 -6.85
N VAL A 150 1.07 -4.61 -7.00
CA VAL A 150 0.09 -5.59 -6.52
C VAL A 150 0.81 -6.69 -5.74
N GLU A 151 0.45 -6.84 -4.47
CA GLU A 151 0.81 -7.96 -3.61
C GLU A 151 -0.48 -8.48 -2.95
N ASN A 152 -0.75 -9.77 -3.11
CA ASN A 152 -1.88 -10.45 -2.49
C ASN A 152 -1.44 -11.39 -1.39
N LYS A 153 -2.42 -11.87 -0.61
CA LYS A 153 -2.22 -12.82 0.49
C LYS A 153 -3.19 -13.96 0.32
N ILE A 154 -2.67 -15.19 0.38
CA ILE A 154 -3.48 -16.41 0.44
C ILE A 154 -3.23 -17.03 1.81
N VAL A 155 -4.20 -16.86 2.71
CA VAL A 155 -4.17 -17.36 4.07
C VAL A 155 -4.67 -18.81 4.06
N LEU A 156 -3.89 -19.73 4.62
CA LEU A 156 -4.25 -21.13 4.80
C LEU A 156 -4.28 -21.45 6.30
N HIS A 157 -5.42 -21.88 6.80
CA HIS A 157 -5.63 -22.27 8.20
C HIS A 157 -5.69 -23.79 8.32
N PHE A 158 -4.90 -24.36 9.22
CA PHE A 158 -4.77 -25.80 9.44
C PHE A 158 -5.26 -26.22 10.82
N SER A 159 -5.51 -27.51 11.00
CA SER A 159 -5.90 -28.08 12.31
C SER A 159 -4.76 -28.07 13.33
N GLU A 160 -3.52 -28.23 12.86
CA GLU A 160 -2.33 -28.34 13.67
C GLU A 160 -1.10 -27.80 12.93
N VAL A 161 -0.03 -27.56 13.67
CA VAL A 161 1.26 -27.15 13.11
C VAL A 161 2.09 -28.37 12.74
N PHE A 162 2.42 -28.51 11.46
CA PHE A 162 3.27 -29.59 10.93
C PHE A 162 4.58 -29.08 10.29
N TRP A 163 4.82 -27.77 10.33
CA TRP A 163 6.02 -27.13 9.79
C TRP A 163 7.02 -26.79 10.90
N PRO A 164 8.32 -26.61 10.57
CA PRO A 164 9.31 -26.19 11.55
C PRO A 164 9.01 -24.80 12.13
N ASN A 165 9.48 -24.53 13.34
CA ASN A 165 9.34 -23.24 14.00
C ASN A 165 10.27 -22.18 13.39
N VAL A 166 9.93 -21.71 12.19
CA VAL A 166 10.63 -20.67 11.41
C VAL A 166 9.69 -19.51 11.09
N GLU A 167 10.23 -18.35 10.73
CA GLU A 167 9.42 -17.18 10.34
C GLU A 167 8.82 -17.34 8.94
N PHE A 168 9.60 -17.89 8.01
CA PHE A 168 9.22 -18.05 6.63
C PHE A 168 9.60 -19.44 6.11
N LEU A 169 8.77 -19.98 5.22
CA LEU A 169 9.09 -21.15 4.40
C LEU A 169 9.25 -20.66 2.96
N GLY A 170 10.47 -20.75 2.40
CA GLY A 170 10.76 -20.29 1.05
C GLY A 170 10.31 -21.30 -0.01
N VAL A 171 9.61 -20.83 -1.04
CA VAL A 171 9.34 -21.58 -2.28
C VAL A 171 10.36 -21.13 -3.32
N VAL A 172 11.31 -22.00 -3.67
CA VAL A 172 12.37 -21.69 -4.63
C VAL A 172 12.06 -22.28 -6.00
N SER A 173 12.51 -21.60 -7.06
CA SER A 173 12.34 -21.99 -8.46
C SER A 173 13.43 -21.32 -9.30
N SER A 174 13.59 -21.75 -10.55
CA SER A 174 14.59 -21.21 -11.48
C SER A 174 14.26 -19.83 -12.03
N THR A 175 13.10 -19.28 -11.70
CA THR A 175 12.66 -17.92 -12.04
C THR A 175 12.00 -17.25 -10.83
N THR A 176 12.05 -15.92 -10.76
CA THR A 176 11.40 -15.14 -9.69
C THR A 176 9.89 -15.37 -9.64
N TYR A 177 9.23 -15.44 -10.80
CA TYR A 177 7.79 -15.75 -10.93
C TYR A 177 7.39 -17.09 -10.29
N GLY A 178 8.27 -18.10 -10.35
CA GLY A 178 8.02 -19.39 -9.71
C GLY A 178 8.36 -19.43 -8.22
N CYS A 179 9.00 -18.37 -7.69
CA CYS A 179 9.35 -18.25 -6.29
C CYS A 179 8.23 -17.56 -5.50
N SER A 180 8.20 -17.81 -4.19
CA SER A 180 7.39 -17.09 -3.21
C SER A 180 7.79 -17.54 -1.80
N TYR A 181 7.00 -17.23 -0.78
CA TYR A 181 7.22 -17.71 0.57
C TYR A 181 5.89 -17.80 1.34
N PHE A 182 5.89 -18.63 2.38
CA PHE A 182 4.85 -18.65 3.39
C PHE A 182 5.33 -17.90 4.62
N LEU A 183 4.58 -16.90 5.06
CA LEU A 183 4.73 -16.31 6.39
C LEU A 183 4.06 -17.20 7.43
N ASN A 184 4.80 -17.54 8.49
CA ASN A 184 4.30 -18.32 9.61
C ASN A 184 3.64 -17.43 10.67
N LEU A 185 2.31 -17.34 10.65
CA LEU A 185 1.57 -16.54 11.63
C LEU A 185 1.43 -17.24 12.98
N HIS A 186 1.72 -18.54 13.10
CA HIS A 186 1.71 -19.22 14.39
C HIS A 186 2.69 -18.57 15.37
N LYS A 187 3.88 -18.16 14.89
CA LYS A 187 4.92 -17.56 15.73
C LYS A 187 4.45 -16.28 16.45
N ALA A 188 3.60 -15.49 15.78
CA ALA A 188 3.06 -14.25 16.34
C ALA A 188 1.69 -14.43 17.04
N THR A 189 0.84 -15.33 16.55
CA THR A 189 -0.58 -15.39 16.94
C THR A 189 -0.98 -16.64 17.69
N GLY A 190 -0.13 -17.68 17.70
CA GLY A 190 -0.46 -19.01 18.24
C GLY A 190 -1.42 -19.84 17.39
N HIS A 191 -1.92 -19.33 16.26
CA HIS A 191 -2.83 -20.05 15.36
C HIS A 191 -2.05 -20.78 14.27
N ALA A 192 -2.48 -22.00 13.91
CA ALA A 192 -1.87 -22.80 12.85
C ALA A 192 -2.20 -22.24 11.45
N VAL A 193 -1.58 -21.10 11.12
CA VAL A 193 -1.84 -20.34 9.89
C VAL A 193 -0.53 -20.05 9.16
N LEU A 194 -0.52 -20.37 7.86
CA LEU A 194 0.50 -19.97 6.91
C LEU A 194 -0.11 -19.00 5.90
N VAL A 195 0.64 -17.98 5.48
CA VAL A 195 0.20 -17.02 4.47
C VAL A 195 1.15 -17.03 3.29
N TYR A 196 0.66 -17.46 2.13
CA TYR A 196 1.39 -17.40 0.88
C TYR A 196 1.34 -15.98 0.30
N MET A 197 2.47 -15.48 -0.19
CA MET A 197 2.67 -14.06 -0.52
C MET A 197 3.04 -13.87 -2.01
N PRO A 198 2.05 -13.90 -2.92
CA PRO A 198 2.26 -13.58 -4.33
C PRO A 198 2.37 -12.06 -4.56
N ALA A 199 3.32 -11.63 -5.40
CA ALA A 199 3.55 -10.24 -5.77
C ALA A 199 3.72 -10.07 -7.29
N GLY A 200 3.62 -8.83 -7.78
CA GLY A 200 3.81 -8.49 -9.18
C GLY A 200 2.91 -9.29 -10.13
N ARG A 201 3.46 -9.75 -11.25
CA ARG A 201 2.75 -10.57 -12.24
C ARG A 201 2.08 -11.81 -11.65
N LEU A 202 2.73 -12.49 -10.68
CA LEU A 202 2.13 -13.65 -10.03
C LEU A 202 0.86 -13.26 -9.26
N ALA A 203 0.85 -12.13 -8.55
CA ALA A 203 -0.36 -11.64 -7.87
C ALA A 203 -1.48 -11.34 -8.88
N CYS A 204 -1.17 -10.68 -9.99
CA CYS A 204 -2.13 -10.39 -11.05
C CYS A 204 -2.70 -11.65 -11.71
N ASP A 205 -1.90 -12.71 -11.86
CA ASP A 205 -2.38 -13.98 -12.41
C ASP A 205 -3.25 -14.76 -11.41
N ILE A 206 -2.94 -14.67 -10.12
CA ILE A 206 -3.76 -15.25 -9.05
C ILE A 206 -5.16 -14.63 -9.02
N GLU A 207 -5.30 -13.32 -9.25
CA GLU A 207 -6.62 -12.66 -9.29
C GLU A 207 -7.51 -13.12 -10.46
N LYS A 208 -6.94 -13.78 -11.47
CA LYS A 208 -7.72 -14.38 -12.58
C LYS A 208 -8.32 -15.73 -12.21
N MET A 209 -7.92 -16.30 -11.06
CA MET A 209 -8.39 -17.58 -10.56
C MET A 209 -9.57 -17.38 -9.60
N SER A 210 -10.36 -18.44 -9.38
CA SER A 210 -11.25 -18.46 -8.23
C SER A 210 -10.45 -18.58 -6.93
N ASP A 211 -11.00 -18.13 -5.80
CA ASP A 211 -10.35 -18.25 -4.49
C ASP A 211 -9.95 -19.69 -4.16
N GLU A 212 -10.78 -20.67 -4.53
CA GLU A 212 -10.49 -22.09 -4.35
C GLU A 212 -9.26 -22.51 -5.18
N ALA A 213 -9.20 -22.13 -6.46
CA ALA A 213 -8.07 -22.46 -7.33
C ALA A 213 -6.77 -21.76 -6.87
N ALA A 214 -6.86 -20.51 -6.40
CA ALA A 214 -5.74 -19.80 -5.81
C ALA A 214 -5.25 -20.47 -4.50
N ALA A 215 -6.17 -20.88 -3.63
CA ALA A 215 -5.84 -21.62 -2.41
C ALA A 215 -5.20 -22.98 -2.69
N GLN A 216 -5.73 -23.73 -3.67
CA GLN A 216 -5.14 -24.99 -4.14
C GLN A 216 -3.77 -24.77 -4.78
N PHE A 217 -3.58 -23.69 -5.53
CA PHE A 217 -2.27 -23.31 -6.08
C PHE A 217 -1.27 -23.07 -4.95
N ALA A 218 -1.60 -22.22 -3.97
CA ALA A 218 -0.74 -21.96 -2.82
C ALA A 218 -0.43 -23.26 -2.08
N PHE A 219 -1.44 -24.06 -1.78
CA PHE A 219 -1.26 -25.34 -1.11
C PHE A 219 -0.40 -26.33 -1.90
N SER A 220 -0.47 -26.33 -3.24
CA SER A 220 0.43 -27.12 -4.09
C SER A 220 1.89 -26.67 -3.96
N GLN A 221 2.16 -25.37 -3.79
CA GLN A 221 3.50 -24.88 -3.49
C GLN A 221 3.96 -25.34 -2.10
N LEU A 222 3.06 -25.35 -1.11
CA LEU A 222 3.38 -25.87 0.22
C LEU A 222 3.77 -27.35 0.17
N LYS A 223 3.04 -28.17 -0.61
CA LYS A 223 3.35 -29.60 -0.80
C LYS A 223 4.70 -29.86 -1.47
N LYS A 224 5.23 -28.92 -2.27
CA LYS A 224 6.60 -29.04 -2.80
C LYS A 224 7.66 -28.94 -1.71
N ILE A 225 7.41 -28.14 -0.67
CA ILE A 225 8.33 -27.94 0.46
C ILE A 225 8.10 -29.01 1.54
N LEU A 226 6.82 -29.30 1.82
CA LEU A 226 6.35 -30.22 2.85
C LEU A 226 5.41 -31.26 2.21
N PRO A 227 5.92 -32.36 1.63
CA PRO A 227 5.12 -33.34 0.89
C PRO A 227 3.98 -33.98 1.69
N ASN A 228 4.13 -34.03 3.02
CA ASN A 228 3.14 -34.60 3.94
C ASN A 228 2.23 -33.54 4.58
N ALA A 229 2.18 -32.31 4.02
CA ALA A 229 1.32 -31.25 4.53
C ALA A 229 -0.16 -31.69 4.55
N ALA A 230 -0.81 -31.50 5.70
CA ALA A 230 -2.25 -31.71 5.84
C ALA A 230 -3.02 -30.67 5.03
N GLU A 231 -4.20 -31.05 4.54
CA GLU A 231 -5.10 -30.13 3.82
C GLU A 231 -5.52 -28.95 4.72
N PRO A 232 -5.61 -27.72 4.19
CA PRO A 232 -6.12 -26.59 4.95
C PRO A 232 -7.60 -26.77 5.28
N LEU A 233 -7.99 -26.41 6.51
CA LEU A 233 -9.38 -26.38 6.96
C LEU A 233 -10.17 -25.24 6.33
N ASN A 234 -9.51 -24.09 6.15
CA ASN A 234 -10.10 -22.88 5.58
C ASN A 234 -9.03 -22.08 4.83
N TYR A 235 -9.48 -21.21 3.93
CA TYR A 235 -8.62 -20.28 3.21
C TYR A 235 -9.28 -18.90 3.08
N LEU A 236 -8.44 -17.87 2.88
CA LEU A 236 -8.86 -16.53 2.47
C LEU A 236 -7.89 -16.01 1.42
N VAL A 237 -8.40 -15.37 0.37
CA VAL A 237 -7.62 -14.80 -0.73
C VAL A 237 -7.92 -13.31 -0.83
N SER A 238 -6.89 -12.46 -0.88
CA SER A 238 -7.06 -11.05 -1.19
C SER A 238 -6.94 -10.79 -2.69
N HIS A 239 -7.57 -9.72 -3.17
CA HIS A 239 -7.58 -9.29 -4.57
C HIS A 239 -7.39 -7.77 -4.66
N TRP A 240 -6.24 -7.27 -4.19
CA TRP A 240 -6.01 -5.82 -4.08
C TRP A 240 -5.97 -5.10 -5.42
N GLY A 241 -5.52 -5.76 -6.49
CA GLY A 241 -5.44 -5.22 -7.84
C GLY A 241 -6.80 -4.99 -8.49
N SER A 242 -7.80 -5.80 -8.16
CA SER A 242 -9.17 -5.75 -8.71
C SER A 242 -10.23 -5.26 -7.72
N ASP A 243 -9.89 -5.07 -6.44
CA ASP A 243 -10.76 -4.40 -5.47
C ASP A 243 -11.04 -2.96 -5.94
N GLU A 244 -12.33 -2.65 -6.15
CA GLU A 244 -12.79 -1.37 -6.69
C GLU A 244 -12.42 -0.16 -5.83
N ASN A 245 -12.09 -0.38 -4.54
CA ASN A 245 -11.75 0.68 -3.60
C ASN A 245 -10.25 0.91 -3.47
N THR A 246 -9.39 0.04 -4.04
CA THR A 246 -7.92 0.20 -3.98
C THR A 246 -7.27 0.20 -5.36
N LEU A 247 -7.65 -0.73 -6.24
CA LEU A 247 -7.09 -0.91 -7.59
C LEU A 247 -5.55 -0.98 -7.60
N GLY A 248 -5.02 -1.77 -6.68
CA GLY A 248 -3.60 -1.93 -6.38
C GLY A 248 -3.34 -2.06 -4.88
N SER A 249 -2.10 -2.39 -4.52
CA SER A 249 -1.66 -2.52 -3.13
C SER A 249 -1.08 -1.21 -2.61
N TYR A 250 0.08 -0.80 -3.12
CA TYR A 250 0.78 0.40 -2.68
C TYR A 250 1.75 0.94 -3.73
N THR A 251 2.18 2.19 -3.56
CA THR A 251 3.12 2.84 -4.48
C THR A 251 4.54 2.30 -4.43
N PHE A 252 5.26 2.45 -5.56
CA PHE A 252 6.69 2.17 -5.67
C PHE A 252 7.36 3.10 -6.70
N ASP A 253 8.70 3.17 -6.66
CA ASP A 253 9.48 3.97 -7.59
C ASP A 253 9.77 3.23 -8.91
N GLY A 254 9.00 3.60 -9.93
CA GLY A 254 9.14 3.06 -11.28
C GLY A 254 10.36 3.58 -12.03
N VAL A 255 10.90 2.76 -12.95
CA VAL A 255 12.03 3.15 -13.82
C VAL A 255 11.71 4.41 -14.62
N GLY A 256 12.62 5.38 -14.58
CA GLY A 256 12.58 6.58 -15.41
C GLY A 256 11.47 7.57 -15.04
N LYS A 257 10.83 7.42 -13.87
CA LYS A 257 9.80 8.34 -13.39
C LYS A 257 10.41 9.65 -12.87
N PRO A 258 9.73 10.79 -13.04
CA PRO A 258 10.13 12.04 -12.37
C PRO A 258 10.20 11.85 -10.85
N ARG A 259 11.14 12.54 -10.20
CA ARG A 259 11.38 12.40 -8.76
C ARG A 259 10.41 13.19 -7.88
N ASP A 260 9.77 14.21 -8.46
CA ASP A 260 8.90 15.15 -7.75
C ASP A 260 7.43 14.72 -7.70
N LEU A 261 7.10 13.49 -8.12
CA LEU A 261 5.72 13.06 -8.30
C LEU A 261 4.95 12.94 -6.97
N TYR A 262 5.56 12.43 -5.90
CA TYR A 262 4.92 12.34 -4.58
C TYR A 262 4.63 13.74 -4.01
N GLU A 263 5.55 14.68 -4.22
CA GLU A 263 5.39 16.07 -3.80
C GLU A 263 4.27 16.73 -4.59
N LYS A 264 4.26 16.56 -5.92
CA LYS A 264 3.14 16.97 -6.78
C LYS A 264 1.83 16.35 -6.32
N LEU A 265 1.78 15.06 -5.97
CA LEU A 265 0.52 14.45 -5.52
C LEU A 265 0.04 15.04 -4.18
N ARG A 266 0.95 15.42 -3.29
CA ARG A 266 0.62 16.02 -1.98
C ARG A 266 0.11 17.47 -2.06
N ILE A 267 0.66 18.30 -2.94
CA ILE A 267 0.37 19.75 -2.97
C ILE A 267 -1.16 20.03 -3.08
N PRO A 268 -1.77 20.81 -2.18
CA PRO A 268 -3.20 21.13 -2.25
C PRO A 268 -3.60 21.81 -3.57
N VAL A 269 -4.85 21.63 -3.98
CA VAL A 269 -5.48 22.32 -5.11
C VAL A 269 -6.66 23.12 -4.58
N ASP A 270 -6.50 24.43 -4.46
CA ASP A 270 -7.48 25.34 -3.85
C ASP A 270 -7.87 24.91 -2.42
N ASN A 271 -9.07 24.34 -2.27
CA ASN A 271 -9.63 23.82 -1.02
C ASN A 271 -9.70 22.28 -1.00
N LEU A 272 -8.93 21.61 -1.86
CA LEU A 272 -8.71 20.17 -1.88
C LEU A 272 -7.30 19.84 -1.37
N PHE A 273 -7.21 19.12 -0.27
CA PHE A 273 -5.96 18.63 0.32
C PHE A 273 -5.80 17.15 0.00
N PHE A 274 -4.58 16.65 -0.15
CA PHE A 274 -4.33 15.26 -0.54
C PHE A 274 -3.46 14.58 0.53
N ALA A 275 -3.88 13.39 0.95
CA ALA A 275 -3.17 12.58 1.94
C ALA A 275 -3.26 11.10 1.62
N GLY A 276 -2.46 10.29 2.30
CA GLY A 276 -2.37 8.84 2.08
C GLY A 276 -0.96 8.41 1.72
N GLU A 277 -0.74 7.10 1.60
CA GLU A 277 0.60 6.53 1.42
C GLU A 277 1.33 7.13 0.20
N ALA A 278 0.61 7.34 -0.90
CA ALA A 278 1.13 7.90 -2.16
C ALA A 278 1.50 9.39 -2.09
N THR A 279 1.24 10.06 -0.96
CA THR A 279 1.61 11.48 -0.73
C THR A 279 2.79 11.63 0.23
N SER A 280 3.31 10.50 0.74
CA SER A 280 4.47 10.47 1.61
C SER A 280 5.74 10.44 0.76
N VAL A 281 6.69 11.33 1.01
CA VAL A 281 7.99 11.34 0.30
C VAL A 281 9.00 10.41 0.97
N GLN A 282 8.89 10.23 2.29
CA GLN A 282 9.88 9.49 3.09
C GLN A 282 9.47 8.04 3.38
N TYR A 283 8.15 7.77 3.39
CA TYR A 283 7.57 6.52 3.87
C TYR A 283 6.45 6.05 2.93
N THR A 284 6.75 5.95 1.64
CA THR A 284 5.83 5.49 0.59
C THR A 284 5.34 4.07 0.85
N GLY A 285 4.10 3.74 0.49
CA GLY A 285 3.54 2.39 0.67
C GLY A 285 3.35 1.92 2.11
N THR A 286 3.46 2.80 3.11
CA THR A 286 3.35 2.43 4.53
C THR A 286 2.14 3.03 5.23
N VAL A 287 1.69 2.36 6.30
CA VAL A 287 0.62 2.88 7.16
C VAL A 287 1.05 4.13 7.94
N HIS A 288 2.31 4.19 8.40
CA HIS A 288 2.80 5.36 9.15
C HIS A 288 3.01 6.57 8.22
N GLY A 289 3.40 6.37 6.96
CA GLY A 289 3.37 7.41 5.93
C GLY A 289 1.96 7.93 5.66
N ALA A 290 0.97 7.04 5.53
CA ALA A 290 -0.43 7.43 5.39
C ALA A 290 -0.94 8.23 6.61
N PHE A 291 -0.58 7.82 7.82
CA PHE A 291 -0.95 8.53 9.05
C PHE A 291 -0.34 9.93 9.10
N SER A 292 0.99 10.04 8.89
CA SER A 292 1.71 11.32 8.96
C SER A 292 1.24 12.32 7.91
N THR A 293 0.97 11.86 6.67
CA THR A 293 0.42 12.73 5.61
C THR A 293 -1.03 13.14 5.91
N GLY A 294 -1.81 12.29 6.60
CA GLY A 294 -3.14 12.64 7.10
C GLY A 294 -3.10 13.78 8.13
N GLU A 295 -2.19 13.71 9.11
CA GLU A 295 -1.99 14.80 10.09
C GLU A 295 -1.57 16.11 9.41
N MET A 296 -0.66 16.03 8.43
CA MET A 296 -0.20 17.19 7.66
C MET A 296 -1.35 17.85 6.89
N ALA A 297 -2.12 17.07 6.12
CA ALA A 297 -3.24 17.60 5.34
C ALA A 297 -4.36 18.15 6.23
N ALA A 298 -4.60 17.54 7.41
CA ALA A 298 -5.55 18.05 8.38
C ALA A 298 -5.13 19.43 8.92
N GLU A 299 -3.85 19.61 9.24
CA GLU A 299 -3.34 20.90 9.72
C GLU A 299 -3.36 21.97 8.63
N GLU A 300 -2.97 21.63 7.40
CA GLU A 300 -3.06 22.54 6.25
C GLU A 300 -4.51 22.97 5.98
N CYS A 301 -5.44 22.02 6.04
CA CYS A 301 -6.88 22.27 5.92
C CYS A 301 -7.37 23.20 7.03
N ARG A 302 -7.02 22.91 8.29
CA ARG A 302 -7.38 23.72 9.46
C ARG A 302 -6.89 25.16 9.32
N MET A 303 -5.62 25.34 8.94
CA MET A 303 -5.02 26.66 8.75
C MET A 303 -5.72 27.46 7.65
N ARG A 304 -5.99 26.84 6.49
CA ARG A 304 -6.68 27.49 5.37
C ARG A 304 -8.10 27.93 5.74
N VAL A 305 -8.82 27.09 6.47
CA VAL A 305 -10.18 27.36 6.94
C VAL A 305 -10.16 28.49 7.97
N LEU A 306 -9.22 28.47 8.93
CA LEU A 306 -9.06 29.53 9.92
C LEU A 306 -8.66 30.88 9.30
N GLU A 307 -7.81 30.91 8.28
CA GLU A 307 -7.48 32.15 7.57
C GLU A 307 -8.73 32.77 6.92
N LYS A 308 -9.55 31.96 6.25
CA LYS A 308 -10.83 32.39 5.67
C LYS A 308 -11.79 32.92 6.75
N PHE A 309 -11.88 32.25 7.90
CA PHE A 309 -12.71 32.72 9.01
C PHE A 309 -12.13 33.96 9.70
N ARG A 310 -10.81 34.13 9.79
CA ARG A 310 -10.18 35.36 10.30
C ARG A 310 -10.39 36.55 9.36
N GLU A 311 -10.38 36.33 8.05
CA GLU A 311 -10.79 37.35 7.08
C GLU A 311 -12.26 37.76 7.25
N LEU A 312 -13.14 36.81 7.64
CA LEU A 312 -14.55 37.06 7.99
C LEU A 312 -14.73 37.71 9.37
N ASP A 313 -13.93 37.33 10.38
CA ASP A 313 -13.97 37.91 11.74
C ASP A 313 -13.35 39.32 11.80
N MET A 314 -12.46 39.66 10.86
CA MET A 314 -12.01 41.04 10.64
C MET A 314 -13.14 41.93 10.07
N LEU A 315 -14.23 41.31 9.57
CA LEU A 315 -15.49 41.97 9.20
C LEU A 315 -16.53 41.91 10.34
N GLU A 316 -16.50 40.92 11.23
CA GLU A 316 -17.38 40.81 12.41
C GLU A 316 -16.62 40.25 13.63
N MET A 317 -16.40 41.08 14.66
CA MET A 317 -15.62 40.68 15.84
C MET A 317 -16.30 39.63 16.77
N CYS A 318 -15.47 38.69 17.26
CA CYS A 318 -15.41 38.01 18.59
C CYS A 318 -15.74 36.50 18.67
N HIS A 319 -14.71 35.64 18.81
CA HIS A 319 -14.27 34.98 20.07
C HIS A 319 -13.34 33.77 19.80
N PRO A 320 -12.39 33.41 20.69
CA PRO A 320 -11.51 32.26 20.50
C PRO A 320 -12.06 30.98 21.14
N MET A 321 -12.05 29.86 20.40
CA MET A 321 -12.19 28.52 20.96
C MET A 321 -10.81 27.84 21.08
N ALA A 322 -10.54 27.26 22.25
CA ALA A 322 -9.37 26.43 22.50
C ALA A 322 -9.70 24.96 22.21
N GLU A 323 -8.83 24.27 21.46
CA GLU A 323 -8.86 22.81 21.31
C GLU A 323 -7.84 22.15 22.23
N GLN A 324 -8.30 21.14 22.97
CA GLN A 324 -7.43 20.20 23.69
C GLN A 324 -7.10 19.03 22.76
N THR A 325 -5.83 18.85 22.44
CA THR A 325 -5.33 17.63 21.80
C THR A 325 -5.31 16.49 22.81
N ALA A 326 -6.29 15.58 22.73
CA ALA A 326 -6.25 14.34 23.48
C ALA A 326 -5.23 13.39 22.82
N THR A 327 -4.21 12.95 23.56
CA THR A 327 -3.30 11.90 23.12
C THR A 327 -4.07 10.57 23.03
N VAL A 328 -4.37 10.13 21.81
CA VAL A 328 -4.98 8.83 21.56
C VAL A 328 -3.91 7.75 21.78
N SER A 329 -4.03 6.96 22.84
CA SER A 329 -3.19 5.77 23.04
C SER A 329 -3.88 4.54 22.46
N VAL A 330 -3.20 3.85 21.55
CA VAL A 330 -3.64 2.57 21.01
C VAL A 330 -2.82 1.47 21.68
N PRO A 331 -3.43 0.52 22.41
CA PRO A 331 -2.69 -0.60 22.97
C PRO A 331 -2.27 -1.55 21.83
N LEU A 332 -0.98 -1.54 21.48
CA LEU A 332 -0.39 -2.42 20.48
C LEU A 332 0.16 -3.68 21.16
N LEU A 333 -0.15 -4.86 20.62
CA LEU A 333 0.52 -6.10 20.97
C LEU A 333 1.35 -6.55 19.77
N ILE A 334 2.67 -6.43 19.90
CA ILE A 334 3.62 -6.65 18.82
C ILE A 334 4.46 -7.88 19.15
N SER A 335 4.47 -8.85 18.24
CA SER A 335 5.43 -9.95 18.26
C SER A 335 6.62 -9.55 17.40
N ARG A 336 7.83 -9.62 17.96
CA ARG A 336 9.03 -9.61 17.13
C ARG A 336 9.13 -11.00 16.51
N LEU A 337 9.18 -11.04 15.18
CA LEU A 337 9.47 -12.29 14.48
C LEU A 337 10.94 -12.61 14.64
#